data_AF-A0A956MLF6-F1
#
_entry.id   AF-A0A956MLF6-F1
#
_cell.length_a   1.000
_cell.length_b   1.000
_cell.length_c   1.000
_cell.angle_alpha   90.00
_cell.angle_beta   90.00
_cell.angle_gamma   90.00
#
_symmetry.space_group_name_H-M   'P 1'
#
loop_
_entity.id
_entity.type
_entity.pdbx_description
1 polymer ?
#
loop_
_entity_poly.entity_id
_entity_poly.type
_entity_poly.pdbx_seq_one_letter_code
_entity_poly.pdbx_strand_id
1 'polypeptide(L)'
;LVELDMAKRTTSTWTGREADAWLSPVRLYVELSARESLRLRVGRFLTPVGQWNELHADPLTWSPTRPLTTYRPFAKSTTGVLLAGEGVIAGRDWGWATFWAPGVDLDGDLEEDEENTFARAAGGRVAMEVSPGLTVGGSIARLRRSLPPEEDAGGGPQWSTRADALRRDDPEREEEAEGRTLVGADLRWESARAQLALEGTWLRAAAEEVAEGGAFARLAVRIGGPLWAVARVESYRPIDGRTADVGYVGLTARPDRRLVVKLGRQFTRRPSTRIPDGWFLSFSSLF
;
A
#
# COMPACT_ATOMS: atom_id res chain seq x y z
N LEU A 1 14.65 2.38 -18.29
CA LEU A 1 13.88 1.13 -18.10
C LEU A 1 12.39 1.47 -18.18
N VAL A 2 11.57 0.60 -18.79
CA VAL A 2 10.10 0.72 -18.73
C VAL A 2 9.59 -0.47 -17.92
N GLU A 3 8.81 -0.22 -16.86
CA GLU A 3 8.18 -1.26 -16.04
C GLU A 3 6.65 -1.18 -16.18
N LEU A 4 6.03 -2.33 -16.38
CA LEU A 4 4.58 -2.50 -16.41
C LEU A 4 4.20 -3.65 -15.47
N ASP A 5 3.38 -3.35 -14.47
CA ASP A 5 2.76 -4.32 -13.56
C ASP A 5 1.24 -4.11 -13.60
N MET A 6 0.48 -5.16 -13.90
CA MET A 6 -0.98 -5.10 -14.10
C MET A 6 -1.70 -6.00 -13.11
N ALA A 7 -2.80 -5.51 -12.55
CA ALA A 7 -3.73 -6.32 -11.76
C ALA A 7 -5.04 -6.50 -12.54
N LYS A 8 -5.52 -7.75 -12.61
CA LYS A 8 -6.89 -8.06 -13.04
C LYS A 8 -7.83 -7.83 -11.88
N ARG A 9 -8.82 -6.96 -12.05
CA ARG A 9 -9.94 -6.82 -11.10
C ARG A 9 -11.15 -7.55 -11.63
N THR A 10 -11.98 -8.07 -10.73
CA THR A 10 -13.23 -8.74 -11.07
C THR A 10 -14.21 -8.46 -9.96
N THR A 11 -15.25 -7.70 -10.26
CA THR A 11 -16.40 -7.53 -9.38
C THR A 11 -17.41 -8.63 -9.72
N SER A 12 -17.80 -9.44 -8.73
CA SER A 12 -18.84 -10.45 -8.91
C SER A 12 -20.01 -10.12 -8.00
N THR A 13 -21.18 -9.90 -8.57
CA THR A 13 -22.43 -9.94 -7.79
C THR A 13 -22.88 -11.39 -7.62
N TRP A 14 -23.43 -11.73 -6.45
CA TRP A 14 -23.87 -13.08 -6.08
C TRP A 14 -24.92 -13.69 -7.05
N THR A 15 -25.49 -12.89 -7.95
CA THR A 15 -26.55 -13.26 -8.89
C THR A 15 -26.06 -13.66 -10.29
N GLY A 16 -24.75 -13.72 -10.55
CA GLY A 16 -24.21 -14.25 -11.81
C GLY A 16 -24.47 -13.39 -13.05
N ARG A 17 -24.62 -12.06 -12.89
CA ARG A 17 -24.65 -11.09 -13.99
C ARG A 17 -23.27 -10.44 -14.19
N GLU A 18 -22.97 -10.15 -15.46
CA GLU A 18 -21.69 -9.73 -16.06
C GLU A 18 -20.57 -9.32 -15.11
N ALA A 19 -19.47 -10.08 -15.16
CA ALA A 19 -18.23 -9.73 -14.52
C ALA A 19 -17.48 -8.76 -15.44
N ASP A 20 -17.57 -7.47 -15.15
CA ASP A 20 -16.67 -6.50 -15.75
C ASP A 20 -15.25 -6.79 -15.23
N ALA A 21 -14.38 -7.16 -16.16
CA ALA A 21 -12.99 -7.45 -15.90
C ALA A 21 -12.13 -6.42 -16.61
N TRP A 22 -11.69 -5.40 -15.87
CA TRP A 22 -10.75 -4.42 -16.38
C TRP A 22 -9.34 -4.69 -15.84
N LEU A 23 -8.35 -4.25 -16.62
CA LEU A 23 -6.95 -4.27 -16.23
C LEU A 23 -6.59 -2.87 -15.73
N SER A 24 -6.12 -2.77 -14.48
CA SER A 24 -5.56 -1.53 -13.95
C SER A 24 -4.06 -1.70 -13.71
N PRO A 25 -3.20 -0.81 -14.25
CA PRO A 25 -1.78 -0.85 -13.97
C PRO A 25 -1.52 -0.49 -12.51
N VAL A 26 -0.83 -1.39 -11.78
CA VAL A 26 -0.34 -1.11 -10.42
C VAL A 26 0.95 -0.28 -10.49
N ARG A 27 1.76 -0.51 -11.53
CA ARG A 27 2.95 0.28 -11.86
C ARG A 27 3.05 0.44 -13.37
N LEU A 28 3.28 1.66 -13.83
CA LEU A 28 3.55 1.99 -15.22
C LEU A 28 4.41 3.24 -15.26
N TYR A 29 5.72 3.08 -15.40
CA TYR A 29 6.64 4.21 -15.36
C TYR A 29 7.86 4.03 -16.26
N VAL A 30 8.45 5.18 -16.60
CA VAL A 30 9.79 5.26 -17.18
C VAL A 30 10.76 5.58 -16.05
N GLU A 31 11.83 4.79 -15.94
CA GLU A 31 12.94 5.04 -15.02
C GLU A 31 14.21 5.45 -15.77
N LEU A 32 14.81 6.54 -15.30
CA LEU A 32 16.13 7.04 -15.68
C LEU A 32 17.07 6.90 -14.49
N SER A 33 18.15 6.16 -14.65
CA SER A 33 19.12 5.89 -13.59
C SER A 33 20.44 6.56 -13.95
N ALA A 34 20.76 7.66 -13.26
CA ALA A 34 22.01 8.37 -13.47
C ALA A 34 23.17 7.66 -12.75
N ARG A 35 22.93 7.20 -11.51
CA ARG A 35 23.82 6.42 -10.65
C ARG A 35 22.98 5.57 -9.70
N GLU A 36 23.59 4.63 -8.97
CA GLU A 36 22.90 3.87 -7.91
C GLU A 36 22.27 4.77 -6.83
N SER A 37 22.91 5.91 -6.55
CA SER A 37 22.44 6.90 -5.60
C SER A 37 21.39 7.87 -6.16
N LEU A 38 21.03 7.79 -7.45
CA LEU A 38 20.03 8.65 -8.05
C LEU A 38 19.33 8.00 -9.26
N ARG A 39 18.06 7.68 -9.03
CA ARG A 39 17.08 7.20 -10.00
C ARG A 39 15.89 8.16 -10.02
N LEU A 40 15.34 8.37 -11.21
CA LEU A 40 14.16 9.18 -11.46
C LEU A 40 13.10 8.30 -12.13
N ARG A 41 11.91 8.23 -11.54
CA ARG A 41 10.73 7.60 -12.13
C ARG A 41 9.69 8.66 -12.47
N VAL A 42 9.09 8.52 -13.65
CA VAL A 42 7.95 9.33 -14.09
C VAL A 42 6.85 8.39 -14.57
N GLY A 43 5.65 8.53 -14.01
CA GLY A 43 4.50 7.66 -14.27
C GLY A 43 3.82 7.18 -12.99
N ARG A 44 3.15 6.03 -13.06
CA ARG A 44 2.48 5.38 -11.93
C ARG A 44 3.44 4.46 -11.19
N PHE A 45 3.67 4.70 -9.91
CA PHE A 45 4.57 3.92 -9.05
C PHE A 45 3.95 3.69 -7.67
N LEU A 46 4.53 2.78 -6.91
CA LEU A 46 4.16 2.59 -5.51
C LEU A 46 4.68 3.75 -4.66
N THR A 47 3.83 4.28 -3.78
CA THR A 47 4.26 5.30 -2.83
C THR A 47 5.34 4.73 -1.90
N PRO A 48 6.44 5.42 -1.65
CA PRO A 48 7.49 4.96 -0.75
C PRO A 48 7.06 5.17 0.71
N VAL A 49 5.93 4.59 1.12
CA VAL A 49 5.38 4.70 2.48
C VAL A 49 5.33 3.30 3.08
N GLY A 50 6.12 3.09 4.13
CA GLY A 50 6.25 1.79 4.77
C GLY A 50 7.01 0.76 3.93
N GLN A 51 7.61 -0.23 4.60
CA GLN A 51 8.31 -1.33 3.92
C GLN A 51 7.33 -2.27 3.21
N TRP A 52 6.12 -2.43 3.75
CA TRP A 52 5.14 -3.33 3.17
C TRP A 52 4.72 -2.87 1.79
N ASN A 53 4.50 -1.57 1.61
CA ASN A 53 4.06 -1.06 0.33
C ASN A 53 5.07 -1.37 -0.77
N GLU A 54 6.37 -1.36 -0.49
CA GLU A 54 7.39 -1.69 -1.48
C GLU A 54 7.49 -3.20 -1.79
N LEU A 55 7.16 -4.07 -0.83
CA LEU A 55 7.48 -5.52 -0.86
C LEU A 55 6.27 -6.46 -0.79
N HIS A 56 5.05 -5.99 -1.08
CA HIS A 56 3.80 -6.74 -0.90
C HIS A 56 3.44 -7.74 -2.02
N ALA A 57 4.30 -7.98 -3.01
CA ALA A 57 4.01 -8.90 -4.10
C ALA A 57 3.97 -10.36 -3.60
N ASP A 58 2.99 -11.14 -4.07
CA ASP A 58 2.89 -12.57 -3.82
C ASP A 58 3.86 -13.31 -4.76
N PRO A 59 5.14 -13.43 -4.37
CA PRO A 59 5.49 -14.48 -3.41
C PRO A 59 6.38 -14.01 -2.23
N LEU A 60 6.67 -12.72 -2.16
CA LEU A 60 7.56 -12.12 -1.16
C LEU A 60 6.90 -12.00 0.22
N THR A 61 5.57 -12.06 0.29
CA THR A 61 4.81 -12.02 1.55
C THR A 61 4.67 -13.41 2.19
N TRP A 62 4.58 -13.45 3.52
CA TRP A 62 4.37 -14.68 4.31
C TRP A 62 2.91 -14.99 4.62
N SER A 63 2.01 -14.05 4.35
CA SER A 63 0.56 -14.19 4.59
C SER A 63 -0.18 -13.95 3.27
N PRO A 64 -1.30 -14.65 3.03
CA PRO A 64 -2.15 -14.39 1.87
C PRO A 64 -2.93 -13.08 2.00
N THR A 65 -3.12 -12.59 3.23
CA THR A 65 -3.80 -11.32 3.50
C THR A 65 -2.80 -10.22 3.79
N ARG A 66 -3.12 -8.99 3.40
CA ARG A 66 -2.35 -7.77 3.73
C ARG A 66 -2.73 -7.25 5.13
N PRO A 67 -1.81 -6.57 5.84
CA PRO A 67 -2.16 -5.83 7.06
C PRO A 67 -3.03 -4.61 6.74
N LEU A 68 -4.04 -4.33 7.56
CA LEU A 68 -4.95 -3.17 7.45
C LEU A 68 -4.23 -1.82 7.51
N THR A 69 -3.17 -1.73 8.31
CA THR A 69 -2.28 -0.58 8.48
C THR A 69 -1.67 -0.15 7.14
N THR A 70 -1.65 -1.03 6.14
CA THR A 70 -1.07 -0.78 4.81
C THR A 70 -2.13 -0.51 3.73
N TYR A 71 -3.42 -0.54 4.10
CA TYR A 71 -4.54 -0.39 3.16
C TYR A 71 -5.19 1.00 3.25
N ARG A 72 -5.33 1.52 4.47
CA ARG A 72 -6.17 2.68 4.78
C ARG A 72 -5.49 4.04 4.97
N PRO A 73 -4.23 4.19 5.38
CA PRO A 73 -3.69 5.52 5.66
C PRO A 73 -3.10 6.22 4.43
N PHE A 74 -2.84 5.50 3.32
CA PHE A 74 -2.24 6.06 2.11
C PHE A 74 -2.60 5.28 0.84
N ALA A 75 -2.46 5.94 -0.31
CA ALA A 75 -2.62 5.32 -1.62
C ALA A 75 -1.45 4.37 -1.89
N LYS A 76 -1.76 3.11 -2.22
CA LYS A 76 -0.75 2.10 -2.57
C LYS A 76 0.14 2.57 -3.74
N SER A 77 -0.47 3.08 -4.79
CA SER A 77 0.18 3.62 -5.99
C SER A 77 -0.30 5.03 -6.26
N THR A 78 0.53 5.82 -6.93
CA THR A 78 0.17 7.16 -7.39
C THR A 78 0.89 7.47 -8.70
N THR A 79 0.40 8.47 -9.42
CA THR A 79 1.01 8.94 -10.66
C THR A 79 1.72 10.26 -10.40
N GLY A 80 3.00 10.34 -10.77
CA GLY A 80 3.77 11.55 -10.60
C GLY A 80 5.25 11.36 -10.91
N VAL A 81 6.09 11.93 -10.04
CA VAL A 81 7.55 11.85 -10.09
C VAL A 81 8.09 11.26 -8.79
N LEU A 82 9.03 10.34 -8.89
CA LEU A 82 9.76 9.77 -7.75
C LEU A 82 11.26 9.85 -7.99
N LEU A 83 11.98 10.35 -7.00
CA LEU A 83 13.43 10.31 -6.92
C LEU A 83 13.83 9.31 -5.84
N ALA A 84 14.80 8.45 -6.12
CA ALA A 84 15.29 7.50 -5.14
C ALA A 84 16.78 7.25 -5.31
N GLY A 85 17.42 6.82 -4.23
CA GLY A 85 18.84 6.49 -4.24
C GLY A 85 19.19 5.52 -3.14
N GLU A 86 20.24 4.76 -3.37
CA GLU A 86 20.82 3.83 -2.41
C GLU A 86 22.32 4.14 -2.24
N GLY A 87 22.89 3.69 -1.13
CA GLY A 87 24.31 3.80 -0.87
C GLY A 87 24.75 3.03 0.36
N VAL A 88 26.01 3.20 0.73
CA VAL A 88 26.61 2.51 1.87
C VAL A 88 27.23 3.54 2.83
N ILE A 89 26.86 3.48 4.11
CA ILE A 89 27.46 4.29 5.20
C ILE A 89 28.03 3.33 6.24
N ALA A 90 29.32 3.44 6.54
CA ALA A 90 30.01 2.58 7.51
C ALA A 90 29.83 1.05 7.24
N GLY A 91 29.80 0.66 5.96
CA GLY A 91 29.61 -0.74 5.55
C GLY A 91 28.16 -1.24 5.68
N ARG A 92 27.19 -0.33 5.81
CA ARG A 92 25.76 -0.64 5.91
C ARG A 92 24.97 0.01 4.80
N ASP A 93 24.02 -0.73 4.25
CA ASP A 93 23.16 -0.24 3.19
C ASP A 93 22.16 0.79 3.74
N TRP A 94 21.91 1.83 2.97
CA TRP A 94 20.84 2.78 3.21
C TRP A 94 20.19 3.17 1.89
N GLY A 95 18.92 3.57 1.98
CA GLY A 95 18.14 4.00 0.83
C GLY A 95 17.22 5.14 1.20
N TRP A 96 16.88 5.95 0.20
CA TRP A 96 15.93 7.02 0.32
C TRP A 96 15.06 7.10 -0.93
N ALA A 97 13.85 7.60 -0.76
CA ALA A 97 12.95 7.93 -1.85
C ALA A 97 12.12 9.16 -1.49
N THR A 98 11.90 10.05 -2.44
CA THR A 98 10.94 11.15 -2.34
C THR A 98 10.04 11.11 -3.56
N PHE A 99 8.80 11.55 -3.38
CA PHE A 99 7.83 11.58 -4.46
C PHE A 99 6.97 12.81 -4.40
N TRP A 100 6.42 13.16 -5.56
CA TRP A 100 5.40 14.17 -5.72
C TRP A 100 4.39 13.70 -6.76
N ALA A 101 3.11 13.82 -6.42
CA ALA A 101 1.98 13.41 -7.22
C ALA A 101 0.97 14.58 -7.30
N PRO A 102 0.71 15.11 -8.50
CA PRO A 102 -0.17 16.27 -8.68
C PRO A 102 -1.67 15.94 -8.71
N GLY A 103 -2.07 14.66 -8.60
CA GLY A 103 -3.49 14.25 -8.61
C GLY A 103 -4.03 13.67 -9.90
N VAL A 104 -3.16 13.45 -10.88
CA VAL A 104 -3.57 12.95 -12.20
C VAL A 104 -3.51 11.43 -12.17
N ASP A 105 -4.56 10.75 -11.73
CA ASP A 105 -4.63 9.30 -11.90
C ASP A 105 -5.02 8.96 -13.34
N LEU A 106 -4.14 8.19 -14.00
CA LEU A 106 -4.22 7.85 -15.43
C LEU A 106 -5.46 7.01 -15.79
N ASP A 107 -6.11 6.41 -14.79
CA ASP A 107 -7.19 5.45 -15.00
C ASP A 107 -8.55 6.13 -15.14
N GLY A 108 -8.69 7.45 -14.90
CA GLY A 108 -9.94 8.22 -15.10
C GLY A 108 -11.12 7.84 -14.19
N ASP A 109 -11.07 6.63 -13.61
CA ASP A 109 -12.07 6.06 -12.73
C ASP A 109 -11.61 6.19 -11.28
N LEU A 110 -12.10 7.28 -10.66
CA LEU A 110 -12.35 7.30 -9.22
C LEU A 110 -13.61 6.46 -8.97
N GLU A 111 -13.54 5.14 -9.15
CA GLU A 111 -14.59 4.24 -8.65
C GLU A 111 -14.35 3.88 -7.18
N GLU A 112 -15.47 3.83 -6.47
CA GLU A 112 -15.77 3.85 -5.02
C GLU A 112 -14.96 2.95 -4.06
N ASP A 113 -13.98 2.18 -4.51
CA ASP A 113 -13.31 1.17 -3.66
C ASP A 113 -11.92 1.55 -3.13
N GLU A 114 -11.36 2.70 -3.54
CA GLU A 114 -10.12 3.22 -2.95
C GLU A 114 -10.42 4.40 -2.00
N GLU A 115 -10.59 4.11 -0.71
CA GLU A 115 -10.73 5.09 0.39
C GLU A 115 -9.55 6.09 0.53
N ASN A 116 -8.59 6.10 -0.40
CA ASN A 116 -7.34 6.87 -0.36
C ASN A 116 -7.01 7.61 -1.66
N THR A 117 -8.01 8.11 -2.39
CA THR A 117 -7.76 9.04 -3.49
C THR A 117 -7.38 10.41 -2.93
N PHE A 118 -6.10 10.78 -3.11
CA PHE A 118 -5.59 12.10 -2.77
C PHE A 118 -5.47 12.94 -4.04
N ALA A 119 -6.02 14.15 -4.01
CA ALA A 119 -5.85 15.15 -5.07
C ALA A 119 -4.39 15.52 -5.26
N ARG A 120 -3.59 15.59 -4.20
CA ARG A 120 -2.14 15.87 -4.29
C ARG A 120 -1.43 15.16 -3.17
N ALA A 121 -0.25 14.61 -3.44
CA ALA A 121 0.57 13.97 -2.43
C ALA A 121 2.05 14.28 -2.64
N ALA A 122 2.76 14.49 -1.55
CA ALA A 122 4.22 14.60 -1.58
C ALA A 122 4.78 13.99 -0.30
N GLY A 123 5.89 13.28 -0.41
CA GLY A 123 6.46 12.63 0.75
C GLY A 123 7.77 11.95 0.44
N GLY A 124 8.24 11.17 1.40
CA GLY A 124 9.44 10.40 1.25
C GLY A 124 9.69 9.46 2.40
N ARG A 125 10.76 8.70 2.22
CA ARG A 125 11.19 7.63 3.10
C ARG A 125 12.70 7.52 3.12
N VAL A 126 13.21 7.13 4.27
CA VAL A 126 14.60 6.69 4.45
C VAL A 126 14.56 5.34 5.16
N ALA A 127 15.42 4.43 4.75
CA ALA A 127 15.65 3.16 5.42
C ALA A 127 17.15 2.86 5.50
N MET A 128 17.59 2.23 6.60
CA MET A 128 18.99 1.93 6.84
C MET A 128 19.15 0.58 7.54
N GLU A 129 20.15 -0.18 7.12
CA GLU A 129 20.65 -1.32 7.89
C GLU A 129 21.45 -0.80 9.09
N VAL A 130 20.95 -1.00 10.30
CA VAL A 130 21.61 -0.54 11.53
C VAL A 130 22.53 -1.63 12.13
N SER A 131 22.28 -2.89 11.80
CA SER A 131 23.11 -4.05 12.14
C SER A 131 22.84 -5.20 11.16
N PRO A 132 23.68 -6.26 11.10
CA PRO A 132 23.51 -7.33 10.12
C PRO A 132 22.10 -7.92 10.16
N GLY A 133 21.36 -7.77 9.05
CA GLY A 133 19.99 -8.25 8.92
C GLY A 133 18.93 -7.43 9.65
N LEU A 134 19.26 -6.29 10.26
CA LEU A 134 18.30 -5.37 10.90
C LEU A 134 18.22 -4.04 10.14
N THR A 135 17.06 -3.78 9.56
CA THR A 135 16.73 -2.55 8.85
C THR A 135 15.69 -1.77 9.63
N VAL A 136 15.87 -0.44 9.71
CA VAL A 136 14.89 0.49 10.27
C VAL A 136 14.54 1.52 9.21
N GLY A 137 13.25 1.82 9.08
CA GLY A 137 12.71 2.76 8.12
C GLY A 137 11.79 3.79 8.76
N GLY A 138 11.70 4.95 8.10
CA GLY A 138 10.76 6.02 8.46
C GLY A 138 10.21 6.67 7.20
N SER A 139 8.94 7.05 7.24
CA SER A 139 8.23 7.68 6.12
C SER A 139 7.41 8.88 6.60
N ILE A 140 7.32 9.90 5.76
CA ILE A 140 6.46 11.06 5.97
C ILE A 140 5.79 11.45 4.65
N ALA A 141 4.51 11.80 4.69
CA ALA A 141 3.82 12.31 3.52
C ALA A 141 2.80 13.38 3.90
N ARG A 142 2.64 14.37 3.02
CA ARG A 142 1.51 15.32 3.04
C ARG A 142 0.56 14.95 1.94
N LEU A 143 -0.71 14.85 2.30
CA LEU A 143 -1.77 14.35 1.45
C LEU A 143 -2.89 15.39 1.46
N ARG A 144 -3.40 15.76 0.28
CA ARG A 144 -4.61 16.59 0.14
C ARG A 144 -5.71 15.74 -0.43
N ARG A 145 -6.86 15.69 0.23
CA ARG A 145 -8.01 14.90 -0.25
C ARG A 145 -8.70 15.65 -1.39
N SER A 146 -9.08 14.94 -2.46
CA SER A 146 -10.13 15.43 -3.35
C SER A 146 -11.46 15.14 -2.68
N LEU A 147 -12.31 16.15 -2.48
CA LEU A 147 -13.71 15.89 -2.19
C LEU A 147 -14.28 15.03 -3.34
N PRO A 148 -15.13 14.02 -3.05
CA PRO A 148 -15.87 13.37 -4.12
C PRO A 148 -16.66 14.46 -4.87
N PRO A 149 -16.82 14.36 -6.20
CA PRO A 149 -17.72 15.28 -6.88
C PRO A 149 -19.08 15.21 -6.19
N GLU A 150 -19.65 16.37 -5.84
CA GLU A 150 -21.06 16.45 -5.47
C GLU A 150 -21.83 15.73 -6.57
N GLU A 151 -22.57 14.68 -6.21
CA GLU A 151 -23.69 14.25 -7.04
C GLU A 151 -24.62 15.46 -7.11
N ASP A 152 -24.55 16.19 -8.23
CA ASP A 152 -25.61 17.10 -8.62
C ASP A 152 -26.90 16.27 -8.58
N ALA A 153 -27.69 16.47 -7.53
CA ALA A 153 -29.06 16.03 -7.42
C ALA A 153 -29.89 16.81 -8.46
N GLY A 154 -29.72 16.44 -9.73
CA GLY A 154 -30.22 17.19 -10.88
C GLY A 154 -30.11 16.37 -12.15
N GLY A 155 -31.07 15.48 -12.36
CA GLY A 155 -31.07 14.51 -13.45
C GLY A 155 -30.89 15.08 -14.86
N GLY A 156 -29.99 14.45 -15.61
CA GLY A 156 -29.86 14.55 -17.06
C GLY A 156 -28.75 13.62 -17.57
N PRO A 157 -28.93 12.92 -18.70
CA PRO A 157 -27.87 12.09 -19.26
C PRO A 157 -26.83 12.99 -19.93
N GLN A 158 -25.74 13.32 -19.23
CA GLN A 158 -24.60 14.00 -19.82
C GLN A 158 -23.43 13.02 -19.98
N TRP A 159 -23.04 12.79 -21.23
CA TRP A 159 -21.77 12.16 -21.59
C TRP A 159 -20.64 13.19 -21.44
N SER A 160 -20.46 13.74 -20.24
CA SER A 160 -19.26 14.51 -19.92
C SER A 160 -18.17 13.54 -19.49
N THR A 161 -17.12 13.40 -20.29
CA THR A 161 -15.91 12.70 -19.84
C THR A 161 -15.36 13.42 -18.61
N ARG A 162 -15.10 12.68 -17.53
CA ARG A 162 -14.59 13.20 -16.23
C ARG A 162 -13.27 13.99 -16.35
N ALA A 163 -12.56 13.84 -17.48
CA ALA A 163 -11.46 14.71 -17.89
C ALA A 163 -11.84 16.21 -17.95
N ASP A 164 -13.09 16.55 -18.25
CA ASP A 164 -13.58 17.95 -18.23
C ASP A 164 -13.89 18.46 -16.82
N ALA A 165 -14.21 17.56 -15.88
CA ALA A 165 -14.44 17.91 -14.47
C ALA A 165 -13.13 18.20 -13.73
N LEU A 166 -12.05 17.46 -14.04
CA LEU A 166 -10.70 17.72 -13.54
C LEU A 166 -10.02 18.94 -14.18
N ARG A 167 -10.55 19.44 -15.31
CA ARG A 167 -10.04 20.63 -16.01
C ARG A 167 -10.64 21.93 -15.50
N ARG A 168 -11.73 21.87 -14.74
CA ARG A 168 -12.25 23.02 -13.99
C ARG A 168 -11.36 23.18 -12.77
N ASP A 169 -10.24 23.89 -12.96
CA ASP A 169 -9.50 24.56 -11.90
C ASP A 169 -10.48 25.50 -11.19
N ASP A 170 -11.19 24.99 -10.19
CA ASP A 170 -12.05 25.78 -9.32
C ASP A 170 -11.24 26.11 -8.06
N PRO A 171 -10.59 27.29 -8.00
CA PRO A 171 -9.68 27.64 -6.92
C PRO A 171 -10.37 27.67 -5.55
N GLU A 172 -11.69 27.88 -5.50
CA GLU A 172 -12.48 27.87 -4.27
C GLU A 172 -12.58 26.44 -3.68
N ARG A 173 -12.65 25.40 -4.53
CA ARG A 173 -12.63 23.99 -4.09
C ARG A 173 -11.24 23.51 -3.64
N GLU A 174 -10.16 24.13 -4.14
CA GLU A 174 -8.80 23.85 -3.67
C GLU A 174 -8.55 24.39 -2.24
N GLU A 175 -9.29 25.41 -1.82
CA GLU A 175 -9.20 26.03 -0.49
C GLU A 175 -9.84 25.17 0.62
N GLU A 176 -10.87 24.39 0.29
CA GLU A 176 -11.57 23.50 1.23
C GLU A 176 -10.90 22.14 1.45
N ALA A 177 -9.92 21.76 0.62
CA ALA A 177 -9.23 20.48 0.74
C ALA A 177 -8.27 20.43 1.94
N GLU A 178 -8.75 19.91 3.07
CA GLU A 178 -7.92 19.78 4.28
C GLU A 178 -6.66 18.95 4.04
N GLY A 179 -5.51 19.52 4.41
CA GLY A 179 -4.24 18.84 4.40
C GLY A 179 -4.16 17.77 5.50
N ARG A 180 -3.73 16.58 5.14
CA ARG A 180 -3.41 15.48 6.07
C ARG A 180 -1.92 15.21 6.07
N THR A 181 -1.37 14.86 7.24
CA THR A 181 0.03 14.45 7.39
C THR A 181 0.08 13.01 7.85
N LEU A 182 0.81 12.19 7.10
CA LEU A 182 1.14 10.83 7.45
C LEU A 182 2.56 10.75 8.00
N VAL A 183 2.72 10.01 9.08
CA VAL A 183 4.03 9.57 9.60
C VAL A 183 4.00 8.06 9.74
N GLY A 184 5.07 7.39 9.33
CA GLY A 184 5.24 5.96 9.45
C GLY A 184 6.62 5.58 9.93
N ALA A 185 6.72 4.45 10.61
CA ALA A 185 7.97 3.83 11.02
C ALA A 185 7.87 2.32 10.88
N ASP A 186 8.98 1.68 10.56
CA ASP A 186 9.05 0.24 10.38
C ASP A 186 10.41 -0.32 10.73
N LEU A 187 10.40 -1.62 11.00
CA LEU A 187 11.57 -2.40 11.34
C LEU A 187 11.47 -3.76 10.66
N ARG A 188 12.59 -4.22 10.13
CA ARG A 188 12.73 -5.57 9.59
C ARG A 188 13.96 -6.22 10.15
N TRP A 189 13.80 -7.42 10.67
CA TRP A 189 14.91 -8.26 11.08
C TRP A 189 14.89 -9.59 10.34
N GLU A 190 16.05 -10.04 9.87
CA GLU A 190 16.21 -11.28 9.14
C GLU A 190 17.39 -12.11 9.65
N SER A 191 17.18 -13.42 9.63
CA SER A 191 18.19 -14.44 9.87
C SER A 191 17.94 -15.65 8.98
N ALA A 192 18.84 -16.63 9.02
CA ALA A 192 18.68 -17.87 8.28
C ALA A 192 17.42 -18.69 8.64
N ARG A 193 16.83 -18.46 9.82
CA ARG A 193 15.70 -19.25 10.34
C ARG A 193 14.48 -18.43 10.70
N ALA A 194 14.55 -17.11 10.70
CA ALA A 194 13.45 -16.27 11.12
C ALA A 194 13.47 -14.90 10.44
N GLN A 195 12.28 -14.33 10.25
CA GLN A 195 12.07 -12.94 9.85
C GLN A 195 11.02 -12.30 10.76
N LEU A 196 11.33 -11.11 11.27
CA LEU A 196 10.40 -10.24 11.97
C LEU A 196 10.18 -8.97 11.15
N ALA A 197 8.93 -8.54 11.00
CA ALA A 197 8.57 -7.27 10.38
C ALA A 197 7.58 -6.53 11.28
N LEU A 198 7.88 -5.26 11.56
CA LEU A 198 7.02 -4.32 12.28
C LEU A 198 6.78 -3.12 11.38
N GLU A 199 5.56 -2.59 11.37
CA GLU A 199 5.26 -1.33 10.69
C GLU A 199 4.08 -0.66 11.39
N GLY A 200 4.16 0.65 11.54
CA GLY A 200 3.10 1.48 12.07
C GLY A 200 3.00 2.79 11.33
N THR A 201 1.77 3.26 11.14
CA THR A 201 1.46 4.50 10.41
C THR A 201 0.37 5.27 11.14
N TRP A 202 0.50 6.59 11.15
CA TRP A 202 -0.46 7.53 11.72
C TRP A 202 -0.74 8.64 10.72
N LEU A 203 -2.01 8.87 10.43
CA LEU A 203 -2.54 9.91 9.58
C LEU A 203 -3.29 10.92 10.46
N ARG A 204 -2.90 12.19 10.37
CA ARG A 204 -3.53 13.30 11.09
C ARG A 204 -4.11 14.30 10.10
N ALA A 205 -5.40 14.59 10.20
CA ALA A 205 -6.03 15.70 9.48
C ALA A 205 -5.80 17.03 10.20
N ALA A 206 -5.79 18.13 9.46
CA ALA A 206 -5.56 19.46 10.03
C ALA A 206 -6.66 19.90 11.02
N ALA A 207 -7.93 19.53 10.76
CA ALA A 207 -9.07 19.93 11.59
C ALA A 207 -9.53 18.87 12.61
N GLU A 208 -9.03 17.64 12.54
CA GLU A 208 -9.46 16.56 13.45
C GLU A 208 -8.50 16.40 14.64
N GLU A 209 -9.05 16.26 15.85
CA GLU A 209 -8.27 15.94 17.06
C GLU A 209 -7.80 14.47 17.07
N VAL A 210 -8.50 13.57 16.36
CA VAL A 210 -8.23 12.13 16.38
C VAL A 210 -7.43 11.71 15.15
N ALA A 211 -6.26 11.11 15.38
CA ALA A 211 -5.46 10.53 14.31
C ALA A 211 -5.94 9.10 13.98
N GLU A 212 -6.09 8.78 12.69
CA GLU A 212 -6.23 7.41 12.20
C GLU A 212 -4.85 6.75 12.12
N GLY A 213 -4.78 5.47 12.43
CA GLY A 213 -3.51 4.78 12.38
C GLY A 213 -3.55 3.40 12.98
N GLY A 214 -2.48 2.67 12.75
CA GLY A 214 -2.35 1.31 13.24
C GLY A 214 -0.92 0.84 13.18
N ALA A 215 -0.74 -0.39 13.64
CA ALA A 215 0.51 -1.09 13.52
C ALA A 215 0.28 -2.59 13.41
N PHE A 216 1.22 -3.27 12.77
CA PHE A 216 1.28 -4.72 12.79
C PHE A 216 2.68 -5.22 13.17
N ALA A 217 2.70 -6.45 13.68
CA ALA A 217 3.90 -7.24 13.89
C ALA A 217 3.72 -8.61 13.24
N ARG A 218 4.68 -9.03 12.41
CA ARG A 218 4.67 -10.34 11.74
C ARG A 218 5.98 -11.08 12.00
N LEU A 219 5.87 -12.31 12.45
CA LEU A 219 6.99 -13.22 12.65
C LEU A 219 6.81 -14.44 11.73
N ALA A 220 7.86 -14.79 10.99
CA ALA A 220 7.96 -16.03 10.24
C ALA A 220 9.18 -16.81 10.75
N VAL A 221 9.01 -18.08 11.11
CA VAL A 221 10.08 -18.95 11.61
C VAL A 221 10.09 -20.26 10.83
N ARG A 222 11.27 -20.68 10.37
CA ARG A 222 11.46 -21.97 9.71
C ARG A 222 11.29 -23.08 10.75
N ILE A 223 10.34 -23.97 10.52
CA ILE A 223 10.06 -25.10 11.41
C ILE A 223 10.63 -26.43 10.89
N GLY A 224 10.91 -26.54 9.59
CA GLY A 224 11.59 -27.71 9.02
C GLY A 224 11.55 -27.72 7.50
N GLY A 225 12.64 -28.15 6.86
CA GLY A 225 12.74 -28.21 5.40
C GLY A 225 12.29 -26.89 4.72
N PRO A 226 11.32 -26.93 3.79
CA PRO A 226 10.77 -25.76 3.12
C PRO A 226 9.66 -25.03 3.91
N LEU A 227 9.32 -25.49 5.12
CA LEU A 227 8.14 -25.07 5.87
C LEU A 227 8.44 -23.99 6.92
N TRP A 228 7.60 -22.96 6.93
CA TRP A 228 7.67 -21.82 7.83
C TRP A 228 6.34 -21.68 8.59
N ALA A 229 6.43 -21.50 9.90
CA ALA A 229 5.31 -21.02 10.71
C ALA A 229 5.27 -19.49 10.66
N VAL A 230 4.07 -18.93 10.53
CA VAL A 230 3.86 -17.49 10.39
C VAL A 230 2.80 -17.06 11.39
N ALA A 231 3.07 -15.99 12.13
CA ALA A 231 2.11 -15.31 12.98
C ALA A 231 2.11 -13.82 12.68
N ARG A 232 0.94 -13.19 12.75
CA ARG A 232 0.78 -11.73 12.68
C ARG A 232 -0.24 -11.26 13.71
N VAL A 233 0.05 -10.13 14.33
CA VAL A 233 -0.92 -9.36 15.12
C VAL A 233 -0.97 -7.95 14.58
N GLU A 234 -2.14 -7.33 14.65
CA GLU A 234 -2.41 -6.01 14.12
C GLU A 234 -3.50 -5.32 14.93
N SER A 235 -3.34 -4.01 15.09
CA SER A 235 -4.37 -3.13 15.66
C SER A 235 -4.47 -1.87 14.80
N TYR A 236 -5.70 -1.51 14.43
CA TYR A 236 -5.97 -0.36 13.56
C TYR A 236 -7.13 0.48 14.10
N ARG A 237 -6.94 1.79 14.20
CA ARG A 237 -7.97 2.75 14.62
C ARG A 237 -8.32 3.66 13.43
N PRO A 238 -9.52 3.53 12.86
CA PRO A 238 -10.01 4.48 11.85
C PRO A 238 -10.48 5.79 12.49
N ILE A 239 -10.67 6.84 11.68
CA ILE A 239 -11.17 8.17 12.13
C ILE A 239 -12.58 8.06 12.74
N ASP A 240 -13.45 7.27 12.13
CA ASP A 240 -14.90 7.24 12.38
C ASP A 240 -15.34 6.10 13.33
N GLY A 241 -14.39 5.32 13.85
CA GLY A 241 -14.69 3.99 14.34
C GLY A 241 -13.88 3.50 15.53
N ARG A 242 -14.31 2.34 16.02
CA ARG A 242 -13.63 1.64 17.11
C ARG A 242 -12.45 0.84 16.55
N THR A 243 -11.39 0.73 17.35
CA THR A 243 -10.19 -0.05 17.02
C THR A 243 -10.54 -1.48 16.57
N ALA A 244 -9.97 -1.90 15.45
CA ALA A 244 -10.01 -3.26 14.93
C ALA A 244 -8.71 -3.99 15.29
N ASP A 245 -8.83 -5.12 15.98
CA ASP A 245 -7.71 -6.00 16.30
C ASP A 245 -7.80 -7.29 15.47
N VAL A 246 -6.70 -7.63 14.79
CA VAL A 246 -6.60 -8.78 13.89
C VAL A 246 -5.40 -9.64 14.27
N GLY A 247 -5.64 -10.94 14.40
CA GLY A 247 -4.60 -11.96 14.52
C GLY A 247 -4.58 -12.85 13.29
N TYR A 248 -3.42 -13.42 12.97
CA TYR A 248 -3.25 -14.43 11.94
C TYR A 248 -2.23 -15.46 12.38
N VAL A 249 -2.52 -16.73 12.13
CA VAL A 249 -1.52 -17.81 12.20
C VAL A 249 -1.59 -18.68 10.96
N GLY A 250 -0.46 -19.17 10.49
CA GLY A 250 -0.44 -20.02 9.30
C GLY A 250 0.91 -20.68 9.04
N LEU A 251 0.94 -21.43 7.96
CA LEU A 251 2.09 -22.13 7.42
C LEU A 251 2.36 -21.63 6.00
N THR A 252 3.64 -21.44 5.68
CA THR A 252 4.11 -21.19 4.33
C THR A 252 5.12 -22.25 3.94
N ALA A 253 4.84 -22.98 2.87
CA ALA A 253 5.79 -23.92 2.27
C ALA A 253 6.43 -23.28 1.03
N ARG A 254 7.75 -23.42 0.91
CA ARG A 254 8.55 -23.04 -0.27
C ARG A 254 9.32 -24.25 -0.79
N PRO A 255 8.65 -25.23 -1.44
CA PRO A 255 9.27 -26.49 -1.83
C PRO A 255 10.50 -26.30 -2.74
N ASP A 256 10.43 -25.29 -3.61
CA ASP A 256 11.54 -24.81 -4.41
C ASP A 256 11.51 -23.27 -4.51
N ARG A 257 12.38 -22.69 -5.35
CA ARG A 257 12.50 -21.23 -5.51
C ARG A 257 11.35 -20.59 -6.27
N ARG A 258 10.54 -21.38 -6.98
CA ARG A 258 9.50 -20.90 -7.90
C ARG A 258 8.11 -21.07 -7.33
N LEU A 259 7.89 -21.95 -6.35
CA LEU A 259 6.58 -22.23 -5.80
C LEU A 259 6.46 -21.80 -4.33
N VAL A 260 5.40 -21.08 -4.01
CA VAL A 260 5.01 -20.73 -2.63
C VAL A 260 3.57 -21.15 -2.39
N VAL A 261 3.35 -21.91 -1.32
CA VAL A 261 2.02 -22.31 -0.84
C VAL A 261 1.81 -21.78 0.56
N LYS A 262 0.68 -21.11 0.79
CA LYS A 262 0.35 -20.49 2.08
C LYS A 262 -1.01 -20.97 2.54
N LEU A 263 -1.10 -21.45 3.78
CA LEU A 263 -2.35 -21.78 4.45
C LEU A 263 -2.37 -21.04 5.78
N GLY A 264 -3.44 -20.33 6.11
CA GLY A 264 -3.54 -19.70 7.41
C GLY A 264 -4.97 -19.36 7.80
N ARG A 265 -5.12 -18.98 9.06
CA ARG A 265 -6.36 -18.55 9.66
C ARG A 265 -6.19 -17.15 10.22
N GLN A 266 -7.08 -16.26 9.80
CA GLN A 266 -7.25 -14.92 10.38
C GLN A 266 -8.33 -14.99 11.46
N PHE A 267 -8.11 -14.23 12.52
CA PHE A 267 -9.00 -14.06 13.66
C PHE A 267 -9.21 -12.57 13.86
N THR A 268 -10.45 -12.09 13.79
CA THR A 268 -10.79 -10.70 14.08
C THR A 268 -11.77 -10.63 15.22
N ARG A 269 -11.58 -9.67 16.13
CA ARG A 269 -12.57 -9.40 17.19
C ARG A 269 -13.89 -8.90 16.61
N ARG A 270 -13.87 -8.33 15.39
CA ARG A 270 -15.03 -7.76 14.70
C ARG A 270 -14.90 -7.99 13.20
N PRO A 271 -15.47 -9.08 12.66
CA PRO A 271 -15.47 -9.31 11.23
C PRO A 271 -16.27 -8.23 10.51
N SER A 272 -15.77 -7.84 9.34
CA SER A 272 -16.47 -7.00 8.38
C SER A 272 -16.15 -7.51 6.97
N THR A 273 -16.86 -7.04 5.96
CA THR A 273 -16.54 -7.33 4.56
C THR A 273 -15.10 -6.95 4.18
N ARG A 274 -14.54 -5.94 4.85
CA ARG A 274 -13.17 -5.45 4.63
C ARG A 274 -12.12 -6.15 5.52
N ILE A 275 -12.55 -6.81 6.59
CA ILE A 275 -11.68 -7.55 7.52
C ILE A 275 -12.26 -8.96 7.67
N PRO A 276 -12.12 -9.82 6.63
CA PRO A 276 -12.71 -11.15 6.66
C PRO A 276 -12.05 -12.02 7.75
N ASP A 277 -12.87 -12.74 8.50
CA ASP A 277 -12.43 -13.79 9.40
C ASP A 277 -12.37 -15.14 8.67
N GLY A 278 -11.46 -16.03 9.07
CA GLY A 278 -11.48 -17.41 8.60
C GLY A 278 -10.21 -17.89 7.91
N TRP A 279 -10.35 -18.89 7.04
CA TRP A 279 -9.25 -19.60 6.42
C TRP A 279 -8.89 -19.02 5.05
N PHE A 280 -7.58 -18.93 4.79
CA PHE A 280 -7.03 -18.43 3.55
C PHE A 280 -6.01 -19.44 3.01
N LEU A 281 -6.12 -19.69 1.71
CA LEU A 281 -5.20 -20.53 0.95
C LEU A 281 -4.71 -19.72 -0.25
N SER A 282 -3.40 -19.71 -0.48
CA SER A 282 -2.79 -19.02 -1.61
C SER A 282 -1.70 -19.87 -2.23
N PHE A 283 -1.61 -19.81 -3.55
CA PHE A 283 -0.60 -20.43 -4.39
C PHE A 283 0.00 -19.35 -5.27
N SER A 284 1.33 -19.24 -5.27
CA SER A 284 2.04 -18.23 -6.06
C SER A 284 3.23 -18.87 -6.75
N SER A 285 3.51 -18.42 -7.97
CA SER A 285 4.66 -18.87 -8.74
C SER A 285 5.51 -17.70 -9.25
N LEU A 286 6.83 -17.84 -9.18
CA LEU A 286 7.80 -16.96 -9.85
C LEU A 286 8.14 -17.56 -11.21
N PHE A 287 7.98 -16.75 -12.26
CA PHE A 287 8.38 -17.07 -13.63
C PHE A 287 9.64 -16.28 -14.00
#